data_AF-A0A7V9S154-F1
#
_entry.id   AF-A0A7V9S154-F1
#
_cell.length_a   1.000
_cell.length_b   1.000
_cell.length_c   1.000
_cell.angle_alpha   90.00
_cell.angle_beta   90.00
_cell.angle_gamma   90.00
#
_symmetry.space_group_name_H-M   'P 1'
#
loop_
_entity.id
_entity.type
_entity.pdbx_description
1 polymer ?
#
loop_
_entity_poly.entity_id
_entity_poly.type
_entity_poly.pdbx_seq_one_letter_code
_entity_poly.pdbx_strand_id
1 'polypeptide(L)'
;MSWAAKPAIRTGSDTRNVAEIGEEQALARDEARLRTSLTRLAAGAVVQLTGALSRPDIDESSVEMVRDIARTSRVPAFFFYAPMILPDAATAQALLTQPEVARAVSKYPQLTKAVVGVGAWKEGQSTMADAVTERLIAIDASQLQAVPEIIAIVYGASKARAVRAAIVGGFVTSLVTHDAMARELLALA
;
A
#
# COMPACT_ATOMS: atom_id res chain seq x y z
N MET A 1 17.65 -35.44 -14.93
CA MET A 1 16.94 -34.51 -15.84
C MET A 1 16.89 -33.16 -15.15
N SER A 2 17.57 -32.20 -15.76
CA SER A 2 17.85 -30.84 -15.26
C SER A 2 16.59 -29.96 -15.40
N TRP A 3 16.24 -29.21 -14.37
CA TRP A 3 15.27 -28.10 -14.45
C TRP A 3 15.90 -26.84 -13.87
N ALA A 4 15.95 -25.81 -14.72
CA ALA A 4 16.79 -24.63 -14.62
C ALA A 4 16.32 -23.60 -13.60
N ALA A 5 17.28 -22.82 -13.08
CA ALA A 5 17.04 -21.63 -12.28
C ALA A 5 16.14 -20.62 -13.03
N LYS A 6 15.05 -20.17 -12.38
CA LYS A 6 14.17 -19.11 -12.90
C LYS A 6 14.93 -17.78 -12.97
N PRO A 7 14.71 -16.96 -14.01
CA PRO A 7 15.39 -15.67 -14.14
C PRO A 7 14.90 -14.69 -13.07
N ALA A 8 15.86 -13.98 -12.46
CA ALA A 8 15.58 -12.88 -11.56
C ALA A 8 14.77 -11.80 -12.30
N ILE A 9 13.70 -11.32 -11.65
CA ILE A 9 12.90 -10.18 -12.12
C ILE A 9 13.84 -8.97 -12.21
N ARG A 10 14.17 -8.53 -13.43
CA ARG A 10 14.92 -7.29 -13.68
C ARG A 10 14.00 -6.11 -13.41
N THR A 11 14.16 -5.45 -12.27
CA THR A 11 13.55 -4.14 -12.02
C THR A 11 14.36 -3.06 -12.74
N GLY A 12 13.68 -2.20 -13.49
CA GLY A 12 14.26 -1.10 -14.28
C GLY A 12 14.96 -0.04 -13.42
N SER A 13 15.86 0.70 -14.05
CA SER A 13 16.94 1.50 -13.45
C SER A 13 16.58 2.90 -12.93
N ASP A 14 15.31 3.17 -12.57
CA ASP A 14 14.93 4.46 -11.95
C ASP A 14 14.18 4.21 -10.65
N THR A 15 14.92 4.25 -9.54
CA THR A 15 14.63 3.51 -8.28
C THR A 15 14.49 4.42 -7.05
N ARG A 16 13.83 5.56 -7.20
CA ARG A 16 13.74 6.56 -6.13
C ARG A 16 12.41 6.45 -5.36
N ASN A 17 12.43 5.66 -4.29
CA ASN A 17 11.39 5.56 -3.25
C ASN A 17 10.21 4.64 -3.57
N VAL A 18 10.03 3.61 -2.72
CA VAL A 18 8.94 2.63 -2.74
C VAL A 18 8.12 2.81 -1.46
N ALA A 19 6.80 2.85 -1.56
CA ALA A 19 5.92 3.07 -0.41
C ALA A 19 4.84 1.98 -0.33
N GLU A 20 4.20 1.78 0.83
CA GLU A 20 3.27 0.65 1.07
C GLU A 20 1.96 1.09 1.76
N ILE A 21 0.82 0.49 1.36
CA ILE A 21 -0.53 0.59 1.96
C ILE A 21 -1.05 -0.82 2.24
N GLY A 22 -1.47 -1.09 3.48
CA GLY A 22 -2.10 -2.35 3.87
C GLY A 22 -3.55 -2.20 4.38
N GLU A 23 -4.47 -3.05 3.89
CA GLU A 23 -5.79 -3.35 4.49
C GLU A 23 -6.37 -4.79 4.22
N GLU A 24 -6.98 -5.35 5.28
CA GLU A 24 -7.85 -6.54 5.45
C GLU A 24 -7.18 -7.94 5.55
N GLN A 25 -7.74 -8.85 6.37
CA GLN A 25 -7.18 -10.15 6.81
C GLN A 25 -6.60 -11.08 5.72
N ALA A 26 -7.07 -10.99 4.48
CA ALA A 26 -6.48 -11.72 3.35
C ALA A 26 -5.15 -11.10 2.90
N LEU A 27 -5.05 -9.77 2.96
CA LEU A 27 -3.85 -9.00 2.64
C LEU A 27 -2.75 -9.19 3.68
N ALA A 28 -3.04 -9.28 4.98
CA ALA A 28 -2.02 -9.56 6.01
C ALA A 28 -1.23 -10.86 5.72
N ARG A 29 -1.92 -11.94 5.31
CA ARG A 29 -1.25 -13.19 4.89
C ARG A 29 -0.37 -13.03 3.65
N ASP A 30 -0.76 -12.16 2.73
CA ASP A 30 -0.05 -11.93 1.47
C ASP A 30 1.09 -10.91 1.62
N GLU A 31 0.93 -9.93 2.50
CA GLU A 31 1.97 -9.04 3.03
C GLU A 31 3.05 -9.85 3.75
N ALA A 32 2.66 -10.79 4.63
CA ALA A 32 3.59 -11.74 5.23
C ALA A 32 4.32 -12.63 4.20
N ARG A 33 3.66 -12.97 3.08
CA ARG A 33 4.27 -13.72 1.96
C ARG A 33 5.17 -12.86 1.08
N LEU A 34 4.81 -11.60 0.83
CA LEU A 34 5.68 -10.63 0.16
C LEU A 34 6.92 -10.38 1.01
N ARG A 35 6.74 -10.18 2.32
CA ARG A 35 7.81 -10.01 3.30
C ARG A 35 8.79 -11.17 3.28
N THR A 36 8.32 -12.41 3.16
CA THR A 36 9.19 -13.60 3.08
C THR A 36 9.81 -13.83 1.70
N SER A 37 9.26 -13.23 0.64
CA SER A 37 9.77 -13.36 -0.73
C SER A 37 10.63 -12.17 -1.19
N LEU A 38 10.52 -11.02 -0.52
CA LEU A 38 11.28 -9.80 -0.78
C LEU A 38 12.72 -10.00 -0.30
N THR A 39 13.61 -10.25 -1.25
CA THR A 39 15.04 -10.42 -0.98
C THR A 39 15.78 -9.08 -0.95
N ARG A 40 15.41 -8.13 -1.80
CA ARG A 40 15.91 -6.74 -1.79
C ARG A 40 15.06 -5.84 -2.69
N LEU A 41 14.72 -4.63 -2.22
CA LEU A 41 14.26 -3.56 -3.10
C LEU A 41 15.43 -2.67 -3.50
N ALA A 42 15.53 -2.35 -4.79
CA ALA A 42 16.30 -1.19 -5.22
C ALA A 42 15.43 0.05 -4.95
N ALA A 43 15.49 0.57 -3.73
CA ALA A 43 14.80 1.77 -3.31
C ALA A 43 15.78 2.74 -2.64
N GLY A 44 15.46 4.04 -2.67
CA GLY A 44 16.19 5.05 -1.89
C GLY A 44 15.71 5.16 -0.44
N ALA A 45 14.44 4.83 -0.19
CA ALA A 45 13.79 4.81 1.12
C ALA A 45 12.46 4.05 1.03
N VAL A 46 11.92 3.66 2.21
CA VAL A 46 10.54 3.18 2.38
C VAL A 46 9.73 4.21 3.15
N VAL A 47 8.51 4.52 2.68
CA VAL A 47 7.62 5.52 3.29
C VAL A 47 6.26 4.88 3.57
N GLN A 48 5.75 5.07 4.79
CA GLN A 48 4.39 4.70 5.17
C GLN A 48 3.39 5.70 4.56
N LEU A 49 2.34 5.21 3.90
CA LEU A 49 1.37 6.04 3.19
C LEU A 49 0.10 6.34 3.99
N THR A 50 -0.20 5.54 5.02
CA THR A 50 -1.42 5.70 5.81
C THR A 50 -1.13 5.48 7.29
N GLY A 51 -1.93 6.08 8.17
CA GLY A 51 -1.90 5.75 9.59
C GLY A 51 -2.22 4.28 9.86
N ALA A 52 -1.99 3.86 11.10
CA ALA A 52 -2.30 2.52 11.55
C ALA A 52 -3.82 2.36 11.71
N LEU A 53 -4.35 1.24 11.21
CA LEU A 53 -5.67 0.77 11.56
C LEU A 53 -5.53 -0.32 12.61
N SER A 54 -5.93 -0.02 13.85
CA SER A 54 -6.01 -1.05 14.89
C SER A 54 -7.34 -1.78 14.72
N ARG A 55 -7.31 -3.05 14.29
CA ARG A 55 -8.46 -3.95 14.41
C ARG A 55 -8.15 -5.08 15.41
N PRO A 56 -9.11 -5.51 16.25
CA PRO A 56 -8.86 -6.50 17.32
C PRO A 56 -8.41 -7.88 16.85
N ASP A 57 -8.51 -8.16 15.56
CA ASP A 57 -8.41 -9.45 14.89
C ASP A 57 -7.20 -9.57 13.93
N ILE A 58 -6.39 -8.51 13.82
CA ILE A 58 -5.20 -8.47 12.96
C ILE A 58 -3.98 -8.16 13.82
N ASP A 59 -3.06 -9.12 13.93
CA ASP A 59 -1.83 -9.04 14.72
C ASP A 59 -0.70 -8.28 13.98
N GLU A 60 -0.92 -7.91 12.71
CA GLU A 60 0.12 -7.36 11.83
C GLU A 60 -0.05 -5.84 11.66
N SER A 61 0.96 -5.09 12.12
CA SER A 61 1.00 -3.64 11.99
C SER A 61 1.62 -3.23 10.66
N SER A 62 0.94 -2.40 9.87
CA SER A 62 1.49 -1.77 8.65
C SER A 62 2.83 -1.05 8.90
N VAL A 63 3.06 -0.59 10.13
CA VAL A 63 4.32 0.02 10.56
C VAL A 63 5.46 -0.99 10.62
N GLU A 64 5.20 -2.22 11.06
CA GLU A 64 6.20 -3.29 11.13
C GLU A 64 6.65 -3.71 9.74
N MET A 65 5.74 -3.74 8.77
CA MET A 65 6.11 -4.10 7.41
C MET A 65 7.00 -3.06 6.75
N VAL A 66 6.67 -1.77 6.86
CA VAL A 66 7.54 -0.67 6.38
C VAL A 66 8.94 -0.77 6.99
N ARG A 67 9.02 -1.10 8.29
CA ARG A 67 10.29 -1.30 8.99
C ARG A 67 11.05 -2.53 8.50
N ASP A 68 10.37 -3.65 8.33
CA ASP A 68 10.95 -4.91 7.88
C ASP A 68 11.49 -4.79 6.45
N ILE A 69 10.71 -4.20 5.53
CA ILE A 69 11.12 -3.96 4.14
C ILE A 69 12.34 -3.03 4.09
N ALA A 70 12.34 -1.96 4.87
CA ALA A 70 13.46 -1.02 4.94
C ALA A 70 14.73 -1.70 5.49
N ARG A 71 14.59 -2.50 6.55
CA ARG A 71 15.69 -3.28 7.16
C ARG A 71 16.28 -4.26 6.15
N THR A 72 15.45 -5.07 5.51
CA THR A 72 15.87 -6.08 4.52
C THR A 72 16.52 -5.41 3.32
N SER A 73 16.01 -4.26 2.87
CA SER A 73 16.54 -3.51 1.74
C SER A 73 17.74 -2.63 2.09
N ARG A 74 18.04 -2.44 3.38
CA ARG A 74 19.09 -1.56 3.94
C ARG A 74 18.93 -0.10 3.51
N VAL A 75 17.71 0.42 3.60
CA VAL A 75 17.35 1.79 3.25
C VAL A 75 16.66 2.49 4.43
N PRO A 76 16.63 3.83 4.47
CA PRO A 76 15.88 4.57 5.49
C PRO A 76 14.38 4.26 5.43
N ALA A 77 13.74 4.26 6.61
CA ALA A 77 12.29 4.14 6.76
C ALA A 77 11.69 5.46 7.28
N PHE A 78 10.59 5.90 6.68
CA PHE A 78 9.79 7.04 7.13
C PHE A 78 8.38 6.54 7.50
N PHE A 79 8.16 6.32 8.79
CA PHE A 79 6.92 5.76 9.34
C PHE A 79 6.49 6.59 10.57
N PHE A 80 5.25 6.41 11.01
CA PHE A 80 4.69 7.09 12.18
C PHE A 80 3.61 6.24 12.87
N TYR A 81 3.44 6.44 14.18
CA TYR A 81 2.46 5.75 15.01
C TYR A 81 1.23 6.62 15.27
N ALA A 82 0.46 6.89 14.21
CA ALA A 82 -0.80 7.63 14.32
C ALA A 82 -1.95 6.77 13.80
N PRO A 83 -3.15 6.84 14.41
CA PRO A 83 -4.34 6.23 13.85
C PRO A 83 -4.63 6.76 12.44
N MET A 84 -5.13 5.90 11.55
CA MET A 84 -5.57 6.34 10.23
C MET A 84 -6.80 7.25 10.30
N ILE A 85 -7.79 6.87 11.12
CA ILE A 85 -9.04 7.59 11.32
C ILE A 85 -9.00 8.31 12.67
N LEU A 86 -9.36 9.58 12.66
CA LEU A 86 -9.36 10.44 13.82
C LEU A 86 -10.77 10.92 14.19
N PRO A 87 -10.98 11.35 15.45
CA PRO A 87 -12.29 11.82 15.89
C PRO A 87 -12.75 13.07 15.13
N ASP A 88 -11.82 13.95 14.76
CA ASP A 88 -12.11 15.24 14.12
C ASP A 88 -10.92 15.78 13.31
N ALA A 89 -11.20 16.81 12.50
CA ALA A 89 -10.22 17.47 11.64
C ALA A 89 -9.12 18.20 12.45
N ALA A 90 -9.47 18.74 13.62
CA ALA A 90 -8.51 19.46 14.46
C ALA A 90 -7.41 18.51 14.98
N THR A 91 -7.79 17.29 15.36
CA THR A 91 -6.88 16.22 15.75
C THR A 91 -6.00 15.79 14.59
N ALA A 92 -6.56 15.69 13.37
CA ALA A 92 -5.78 15.40 12.17
C ALA A 92 -4.71 16.46 11.91
N GLN A 93 -5.08 17.74 11.97
CA GLN A 93 -4.14 18.84 11.81
C GLN A 93 -3.06 18.85 12.90
N ALA A 94 -3.44 18.63 14.16
CA ALA A 94 -2.49 18.56 15.26
C ALA A 94 -1.46 17.45 15.04
N LEU A 95 -1.89 16.25 14.63
CA LEU A 95 -0.99 15.13 14.36
C LEU A 95 -0.13 15.35 13.11
N LEU A 96 -0.64 16.01 12.08
CA LEU A 96 0.15 16.38 10.90
C LEU A 96 1.31 17.33 11.23
N THR A 97 1.22 18.12 12.30
CA THR A 97 2.34 18.96 12.77
C THR A 97 3.38 18.21 13.60
N GLN A 98 3.10 16.97 14.03
CA GLN A 98 4.06 16.19 14.81
C GLN A 98 5.27 15.83 13.94
N PRO A 99 6.52 15.99 14.45
CA PRO A 99 7.72 15.85 13.64
C PRO A 99 7.83 14.53 12.86
N GLU A 100 7.41 13.40 13.45
CA GLU A 100 7.48 12.10 12.78
C GLU A 100 6.50 11.97 11.61
N VAL A 101 5.25 12.42 11.82
CA VAL A 101 4.20 12.41 10.79
C VAL A 101 4.57 13.38 9.67
N ALA A 102 4.92 14.62 10.01
CA ALA A 102 5.36 15.63 9.06
C ALA A 102 6.54 15.14 8.21
N ARG A 103 7.51 14.45 8.82
CA ARG A 103 8.67 13.90 8.13
C ARG A 103 8.27 12.84 7.10
N ALA A 104 7.31 11.96 7.40
CA ALA A 104 6.82 10.98 6.44
C ALA A 104 6.00 11.64 5.31
N VAL A 105 5.04 12.50 5.67
CA VAL A 105 4.19 13.22 4.71
C VAL A 105 5.01 14.08 3.74
N SER A 106 6.11 14.69 4.21
CA SER A 106 7.02 15.47 3.35
C SER A 106 7.64 14.67 2.18
N LYS A 107 7.57 13.33 2.23
CA LYS A 107 8.10 12.44 1.18
C LYS A 107 7.09 12.14 0.08
N TYR A 108 5.79 12.36 0.29
CA TYR A 108 4.75 11.99 -0.68
C TYR A 108 4.98 12.56 -2.08
N PRO A 109 5.40 13.84 -2.26
CA PRO A 109 5.66 14.40 -3.59
C PRO A 109 6.86 13.77 -4.32
N GLN A 110 7.68 12.97 -3.64
CA GLN A 110 8.91 12.38 -4.16
C GLN A 110 8.79 10.86 -4.41
N LEU A 111 7.59 10.31 -4.28
CA LEU A 111 7.33 8.89 -4.51
C LEU A 111 7.43 8.57 -6.01
N THR A 112 8.20 7.54 -6.36
CA THR A 112 8.18 6.99 -7.72
C THR A 112 7.36 5.72 -7.83
N LYS A 113 7.24 4.98 -6.73
CA LYS A 113 6.46 3.75 -6.64
C LYS A 113 5.62 3.73 -5.37
N ALA A 114 4.36 3.34 -5.50
CA ALA A 114 3.46 3.02 -4.39
C ALA A 114 3.02 1.57 -4.51
N VAL A 115 3.02 0.84 -3.41
CA VAL A 115 2.53 -0.52 -3.26
C VAL A 115 1.28 -0.44 -2.43
N VAL A 116 0.17 -0.98 -2.90
CA VAL A 116 -1.13 -0.80 -2.25
C VAL A 116 -1.93 -2.09 -2.19
N GLY A 117 -2.66 -2.28 -1.10
CA GLY A 117 -3.81 -3.18 -1.06
C GLY A 117 -5.03 -2.55 -1.73
N VAL A 118 -5.91 -3.40 -2.28
CA VAL A 118 -7.25 -2.97 -2.70
C VAL A 118 -8.27 -3.63 -1.77
N GLY A 119 -8.98 -2.79 -1.01
CA GLY A 119 -10.10 -3.20 -0.16
C GLY A 119 -11.35 -3.53 -0.97
N ALA A 120 -12.29 -4.28 -0.38
CA ALA A 120 -13.60 -4.47 -0.98
C ALA A 120 -14.42 -3.19 -0.85
N TRP A 121 -15.02 -2.72 -1.95
CA TRP A 121 -16.00 -1.63 -1.91
C TRP A 121 -17.38 -2.19 -1.55
N LYS A 122 -17.72 -2.17 -0.25
CA LYS A 122 -19.05 -2.51 0.26
C LYS A 122 -19.38 -1.58 1.43
N GLU A 123 -20.62 -1.09 1.49
CA GLU A 123 -21.11 -0.33 2.65
C GLU A 123 -20.85 -1.13 3.94
N GLY A 124 -20.27 -0.46 4.96
CA GLY A 124 -19.87 -1.09 6.22
C GLY A 124 -18.62 -1.99 6.13
N GLN A 125 -17.90 -2.02 5.01
CA GLN A 125 -16.61 -2.74 4.85
C GLN A 125 -15.50 -1.85 4.25
N SER A 126 -15.85 -0.71 3.65
CA SER A 126 -14.88 0.25 3.11
C SER A 126 -14.53 1.29 4.16
N THR A 127 -13.31 1.22 4.69
CA THR A 127 -12.74 2.19 5.64
C THR A 127 -12.76 3.62 5.09
N MET A 128 -12.68 3.78 3.76
CA MET A 128 -12.70 5.09 3.09
C MET A 128 -14.10 5.61 2.75
N ALA A 129 -15.12 4.74 2.60
CA ALA A 129 -16.46 5.20 2.26
C ALA A 129 -17.16 5.91 3.43
N ASP A 130 -16.85 5.51 4.66
CA ASP A 130 -17.46 6.04 5.89
C ASP A 130 -16.62 7.17 6.54
N ALA A 131 -15.38 7.38 6.08
CA ALA A 131 -14.48 8.40 6.63
C ALA A 131 -14.52 9.70 5.83
N VAL A 132 -14.73 10.82 6.52
CA VAL A 132 -14.61 12.16 5.92
C VAL A 132 -13.12 12.46 5.74
N THR A 133 -12.71 12.88 4.54
CA THR A 133 -11.30 13.11 4.15
C THR A 133 -10.51 13.97 5.14
N GLU A 134 -11.16 14.92 5.80
CA GLU A 134 -10.53 15.83 6.78
C GLU A 134 -10.08 15.15 8.09
N ARG A 135 -10.56 13.93 8.37
CA ARG A 135 -10.25 13.16 9.60
C ARG A 135 -9.26 12.02 9.35
N LEU A 136 -8.60 12.01 8.19
CA LEU A 136 -7.67 10.97 7.78
C LEU A 136 -6.22 11.41 7.85
N ILE A 137 -5.35 10.52 8.33
CA ILE A 137 -3.90 10.59 8.08
C ILE A 137 -3.56 9.55 7.02
N ALA A 138 -3.54 9.99 5.76
CA ALA A 138 -3.20 9.17 4.61
C ALA A 138 -2.67 10.04 3.48
N ILE A 139 -1.95 9.43 2.52
CA ILE A 139 -1.76 10.01 1.20
C ILE A 139 -3.14 10.28 0.58
N ASP A 140 -3.33 11.48 0.04
CA ASP A 140 -4.60 11.80 -0.61
C ASP A 140 -4.68 11.20 -2.02
N ALA A 141 -5.88 11.18 -2.58
CA ALA A 141 -6.15 10.60 -3.90
C ALA A 141 -5.31 11.25 -5.02
N SER A 142 -5.16 12.58 -4.98
CA SER A 142 -4.42 13.33 -6.01
C SER A 142 -2.92 13.08 -5.92
N GLN A 143 -2.38 12.99 -4.71
CA GLN A 143 -0.99 12.63 -4.45
C GLN A 143 -0.70 11.20 -4.89
N LEU A 144 -1.60 10.26 -4.60
CA LEU A 144 -1.43 8.87 -5.01
C LEU A 144 -1.46 8.73 -6.53
N GLN A 145 -2.41 9.39 -7.21
CA GLN A 145 -2.49 9.40 -8.69
C GLN A 145 -1.28 10.07 -9.35
N ALA A 146 -0.59 10.97 -8.65
CA ALA A 146 0.65 11.58 -9.15
C ALA A 146 1.87 10.64 -9.07
N VAL A 147 1.77 9.51 -8.36
CA VAL A 147 2.85 8.52 -8.28
C VAL A 147 2.99 7.80 -9.64
N PRO A 148 4.18 7.82 -10.27
CA PRO A 148 4.38 7.24 -11.60
C PRO A 148 4.01 5.76 -11.74
N GLU A 149 4.22 4.96 -10.70
CA GLU A 149 3.83 3.55 -10.67
C GLU A 149 3.10 3.20 -9.37
N ILE A 150 1.86 2.72 -9.49
CA ILE A 150 1.04 2.24 -8.38
C ILE A 150 0.78 0.74 -8.57
N ILE A 151 1.44 -0.06 -7.74
CA ILE A 151 1.44 -1.51 -7.77
C ILE A 151 0.41 -2.00 -6.76
N ALA A 152 -0.71 -2.53 -7.23
CA ALA A 152 -1.67 -3.21 -6.39
C ALA A 152 -1.27 -4.68 -6.20
N ILE A 153 -1.27 -5.16 -4.96
CA ILE A 153 -1.21 -6.59 -4.66
C ILE A 153 -2.59 -7.00 -4.18
N VAL A 154 -3.23 -7.91 -4.93
CA VAL A 154 -4.62 -8.28 -4.65
C VAL A 154 -4.81 -9.78 -4.77
N TYR A 155 -5.43 -10.34 -3.74
CA TYR A 155 -5.88 -11.73 -3.71
C TYR A 155 -7.39 -11.79 -3.45
N GLY A 156 -8.05 -12.79 -4.02
CA GLY A 156 -9.48 -13.01 -3.90
C GLY A 156 -10.28 -12.39 -5.04
N ALA A 157 -10.80 -13.24 -5.91
CA ALA A 157 -11.56 -12.88 -7.11
C ALA A 157 -12.81 -12.01 -6.83
N SER A 158 -13.37 -12.08 -5.61
CA SER A 158 -14.49 -11.25 -5.18
C SER A 158 -14.21 -9.74 -5.22
N LYS A 159 -12.93 -9.33 -5.23
CA LYS A 159 -12.50 -7.93 -5.31
C LYS A 159 -12.43 -7.39 -6.75
N ALA A 160 -12.70 -8.20 -7.79
CA ALA A 160 -12.49 -7.82 -9.19
C ALA A 160 -13.15 -6.49 -9.59
N ARG A 161 -14.36 -6.21 -9.12
CA ARG A 161 -15.04 -4.92 -9.39
C ARG A 161 -14.32 -3.73 -8.77
N ALA A 162 -13.85 -3.87 -7.53
CA ALA A 162 -13.10 -2.81 -6.84
C ALA A 162 -11.74 -2.58 -7.52
N VAL A 163 -11.05 -3.67 -7.90
CA VAL A 163 -9.78 -3.59 -8.64
C VAL A 163 -9.98 -2.91 -10.00
N ARG A 164 -11.03 -3.27 -10.76
CA ARG A 164 -11.35 -2.61 -12.02
C ARG A 164 -11.63 -1.13 -11.82
N ALA A 165 -12.39 -0.76 -10.79
CA ALA A 165 -12.66 0.64 -10.48
C ALA A 165 -11.36 1.40 -10.15
N ALA A 166 -10.45 0.79 -9.39
CA ALA A 166 -9.16 1.39 -9.06
C ALA A 166 -8.25 1.56 -10.29
N ILE A 167 -8.22 0.58 -11.20
CA ILE A 167 -7.50 0.67 -12.48
C ILE A 167 -8.08 1.79 -13.36
N VAL A 168 -9.40 1.79 -13.57
CA VAL A 168 -10.08 2.80 -14.41
C VAL A 168 -9.95 4.20 -13.80
N GLY A 169 -9.96 4.30 -12.47
CA GLY A 169 -9.76 5.55 -11.73
C GLY A 169 -8.32 6.02 -11.65
N GLY A 170 -7.35 5.31 -12.23
CA GLY A 170 -5.93 5.70 -12.19
C GLY A 170 -5.25 5.51 -10.83
N PHE A 171 -5.84 4.73 -9.94
CA PHE A 171 -5.28 4.39 -8.62
C PHE A 171 -4.46 3.10 -8.63
N VAL A 172 -4.40 2.40 -9.77
CA VAL A 172 -3.57 1.20 -9.99
C VAL A 172 -3.04 1.24 -11.41
N THR A 173 -1.72 1.17 -11.57
CA THR A 173 -1.04 1.10 -12.88
C THR A 173 -0.48 -0.29 -13.15
N SER A 174 -0.13 -1.03 -12.10
CA SER A 174 0.45 -2.37 -12.14
C SER A 174 -0.30 -3.28 -11.17
N LEU A 175 -0.62 -4.52 -11.56
CA LEU A 175 -1.36 -5.46 -10.71
C LEU A 175 -0.58 -6.77 -10.53
N VAL A 176 -0.38 -7.16 -9.27
CA VAL A 176 0.14 -8.48 -8.86
C VAL A 176 -1.03 -9.29 -8.30
N THR A 177 -1.40 -10.36 -8.99
CA THR A 177 -2.55 -11.20 -8.61
C THR A 177 -2.41 -12.63 -9.14
N HIS A 178 -3.46 -13.45 -8.96
CA HIS A 178 -3.55 -14.83 -9.41
C HIS A 178 -4.52 -15.01 -10.60
N ASP A 179 -4.51 -16.19 -11.20
CA ASP A 179 -5.24 -16.48 -12.45
C ASP A 179 -6.75 -16.27 -12.33
N ALA A 180 -7.38 -16.69 -11.22
CA ALA A 180 -8.81 -16.51 -11.02
C ALA A 180 -9.23 -15.02 -11.00
N MET A 181 -8.46 -14.13 -10.36
CA MET A 181 -8.72 -12.68 -10.40
C MET A 181 -8.57 -12.13 -11.83
N ALA A 182 -7.52 -12.55 -12.53
CA ALA A 182 -7.28 -12.10 -13.91
C ALA A 182 -8.45 -12.50 -14.83
N ARG A 183 -8.99 -13.71 -14.69
CA ARG A 183 -10.18 -14.15 -15.44
C ARG A 183 -11.41 -13.30 -15.15
N GLU A 184 -11.69 -13.00 -13.89
CA GLU A 184 -12.81 -12.12 -13.51
C GLU A 184 -12.65 -10.71 -14.08
N LEU A 185 -11.44 -10.14 -14.03
CA LEU A 185 -11.18 -8.82 -14.60
C LEU A 185 -11.39 -8.80 -16.12
N LEU A 186 -10.94 -9.83 -16.83
CA LEU A 186 -11.16 -9.97 -18.27
C LEU A 186 -12.63 -10.16 -18.62
N ALA A 187 -13.44 -10.77 -17.75
CA ALA A 187 -14.88 -10.90 -17.93
C ALA A 187 -15.67 -9.60 -17.68
N LEU A 188 -15.06 -8.61 -17.02
CA LEU A 188 -15.64 -7.28 -16.76
C LEU A 188 -15.21 -6.21 -17.79
N ALA A 189 -14.32 -6.54 -18.73
CA ALA A 189 -13.81 -5.65 -19.76
C ALA A 189 -14.80 -5.55 -20.94
#